data_AF-A0A2E8USH0-F1
#
_entry.id   AF-A0A2E8USH0-F1
#
_cell.length_a   1.000
_cell.length_b   1.000
_cell.length_c   1.000
_cell.angle_alpha   90.00
_cell.angle_beta   90.00
_cell.angle_gamma   90.00
#
_symmetry.space_group_name_H-M   'P 1'
#
loop_
_entity.id
_entity.type
_entity.pdbx_description
1 polymer ?
#
loop_
_entity_poly.entity_id
_entity_poly.type
_entity_poly.pdbx_seq_one_letter_code
_entity_poly.pdbx_strand_id
1 'polypeptide(L)' 'MCNFDYKRSKGCSLTIKIEDTIYPVKGTNSEKYGCDHSGEGLCSTIRIAYVSGELKDNKVYYDYFNLIESPISK' A
#
# COMPACT_ATOMS: atom_id res chain seq x y z
N MET A 1 -2.70 9.56 9.85
CA MET A 1 -1.35 9.11 10.24
C MET A 1 -1.09 7.79 9.53
N CYS A 2 0.12 7.52 9.03
CA CYS A 2 0.41 6.28 8.29
C CYS A 2 0.83 5.18 9.27
N ASN A 3 0.35 3.94 9.08
CA ASN A 3 0.67 2.79 9.94
C ASN A 3 2.15 2.39 9.93
N PHE A 4 2.92 2.84 8.93
CA PHE A 4 4.36 2.62 8.85
C PHE A 4 5.19 3.83 9.29
N ASP A 5 4.58 4.84 9.92
CA ASP A 5 5.25 6.08 10.32
C ASP A 5 6.01 6.79 9.18
N TYR A 6 5.52 6.64 7.95
CA TYR A 6 6.12 7.27 6.78
C TYR A 6 5.86 8.78 6.78
N LYS A 7 6.86 9.58 7.16
CA LYS A 7 6.75 11.04 7.37
C LYS A 7 7.05 11.89 6.12
N ARG A 8 7.48 11.28 5.00
CA ARG A 8 8.01 12.01 3.83
C ARG A 8 6.98 12.42 2.77
N SER A 9 5.72 11.99 2.87
CA SER A 9 4.66 12.38 1.92
C SER A 9 3.74 13.47 2.47
N LYS A 10 3.47 14.50 1.66
CA LYS A 10 2.35 15.44 1.91
C LYS A 10 1.05 14.77 1.41
N GLY A 11 0.14 14.36 2.31
CA GLY A 11 -1.15 13.70 2.00
C GLY A 11 -1.21 12.20 2.33
N CYS A 12 -2.38 11.53 2.17
CA CYS A 12 -2.42 10.05 2.22
C CYS A 12 -1.75 9.53 0.95
N SER A 13 -0.65 8.79 1.12
CA SER A 13 0.08 8.14 0.04
C SER A 13 0.18 6.66 0.39
N LEU A 14 -0.17 5.80 -0.57
CA LEU A 14 0.01 4.36 -0.37
C LEU A 14 1.50 4.06 -0.25
N THR A 15 1.84 3.29 0.78
CA THR A 15 3.18 2.77 1.03
C THR A 15 3.08 1.28 1.24
N ILE A 16 4.10 0.55 0.79
CA ILE A 16 4.28 -0.87 1.10
C ILE A 16 5.59 -1.06 1.82
N LYS A 17 5.62 -2.02 2.75
CA LYS A 17 6.82 -2.45 3.43
C LYS A 17 7.28 -3.76 2.78
N ILE A 18 8.47 -3.76 2.19
CA ILE A 18 9.13 -4.95 1.66
C ILE A 18 10.34 -5.19 2.55
N GLU A 19 10.37 -6.37 3.19
CA GLU A 19 11.30 -6.67 4.28
C GLU A 19 11.22 -5.60 5.36
N ASP A 20 12.28 -4.81 5.58
CA ASP A 20 12.32 -3.69 6.54
C ASP A 20 12.31 -2.30 5.91
N THR A 21 12.15 -2.22 4.58
CA THR A 21 12.15 -0.93 3.87
C THR A 21 10.75 -0.54 3.43
N ILE A 22 10.41 0.73 3.66
CA ILE A 22 9.12 1.31 3.28
C ILE A 22 9.27 2.04 1.95
N TYR A 23 8.46 1.66 0.97
CA TYR A 23 8.45 2.25 -0.36
C TYR A 23 7.13 2.95 -0.64
N PRO A 24 7.14 4.23 -1.06
CA PRO A 24 5.97 4.85 -1.67
C PRO A 24 5.61 4.14 -2.99
N VAL A 25 4.32 3.87 -3.16
CA VAL A 25 3.78 3.28 -4.39
C VAL A 25 3.33 4.40 -5.33
N LYS A 26 3.62 4.25 -6.62
CA LYS A 26 3.25 5.17 -7.70
C LYS A 26 2.45 4.42 -8.76
N GLY A 27 1.54 5.15 -9.42
CA GLY A 27 0.57 4.59 -10.38
C GLY A 27 -0.82 4.31 -9.78
N THR A 28 -1.04 4.62 -8.50
CA THR A 28 -2.30 4.30 -7.82
C THR A 28 -3.38 5.33 -8.11
N ASN A 29 -4.49 4.92 -8.72
CA ASN A 29 -5.79 5.48 -8.35
C ASN A 29 -6.26 4.74 -7.11
N SER A 30 -5.99 5.32 -5.92
CA SER A 30 -6.38 4.74 -4.64
C SER A 30 -7.90 4.54 -4.48
N GLU A 31 -8.69 5.14 -5.37
CA GLU A 31 -10.14 4.93 -5.48
C GLU A 31 -10.54 3.48 -5.80
N LYS A 32 -9.64 2.65 -6.37
CA LYS A 32 -10.00 1.30 -6.87
C LYS A 32 -10.00 0.20 -5.80
N TYR A 33 -9.43 0.44 -4.62
CA TYR A 33 -9.22 -0.58 -3.58
C TYR A 33 -10.11 -0.38 -2.34
N GLY A 34 -11.20 0.39 -2.48
CA GLY A 34 -12.04 0.85 -1.39
C GLY A 34 -11.68 2.27 -0.99
N CYS A 35 -12.67 3.01 -0.48
CA CYS A 35 -12.46 4.41 -0.10
C CYS A 35 -11.36 4.49 0.96
N ASP A 36 -10.29 5.25 0.70
CA ASP A 36 -9.12 5.42 1.59
C ASP A 36 -9.48 5.79 3.05
N HIS A 37 -10.71 6.25 3.28
CA HIS A 37 -11.26 6.70 4.54
C HIS A 37 -12.33 5.77 5.15
N SER A 38 -12.62 4.61 4.54
CA SER A 38 -13.51 3.63 5.16
C SER A 38 -12.82 2.95 6.34
N GLY A 39 -13.60 2.38 7.28
CA GLY A 39 -13.04 1.70 8.46
C GLY A 39 -12.06 0.56 8.11
N GLU A 40 -12.17 0.01 6.91
CA GLU A 40 -11.30 -1.04 6.36
C GLU A 40 -10.27 -0.53 5.34
N GLY A 41 -10.16 0.78 5.17
CA GLY A 41 -9.28 1.43 4.21
C GLY A 41 -7.79 1.29 4.54
N LEU A 42 -6.94 1.44 3.52
CA LEU A 42 -5.48 1.25 3.66
C LEU A 42 -4.82 2.30 4.57
N CYS A 43 -5.48 3.42 4.85
CA CYS A 43 -4.99 4.42 5.80
C CYS A 43 -5.30 4.01 7.28
N SER A 44 -6.16 3.02 7.56
CA SER A 44 -6.55 2.58 8.91
C SER A 44 -5.96 1.23 9.37
N THR A 45 -5.43 0.42 8.45
CA THR A 45 -4.94 -0.93 8.77
C THR A 45 -3.75 -1.37 7.91
N ILE A 46 -2.98 -2.36 8.37
CA ILE A 46 -1.93 -3.03 7.59
C ILE A 46 -2.52 -4.31 6.98
N ARG A 47 -2.32 -4.51 5.68
CA ARG A 47 -2.78 -5.67 4.92
C ARG A 47 -1.62 -6.27 4.14
N ILE A 48 -1.71 -7.56 3.83
CA ILE A 48 -0.79 -8.24 2.92
C ILE A 48 -1.38 -8.20 1.52
N ALA A 49 -0.53 -7.98 0.52
CA ALA A 49 -0.91 -7.93 -0.87
C ALA A 49 0.12 -8.67 -1.73
N TYR A 50 -0.33 -9.22 -2.84
CA TYR A 50 0.55 -9.57 -3.95
C TYR A 50 0.77 -8.32 -4.81
N VAL A 51 2.03 -7.98 -5.06
CA VAL A 51 2.42 -6.80 -5.84
C VAL A 51 3.45 -7.22 -6.88
N SER A 52 3.27 -6.77 -8.12
CA SER A 52 4.32 -6.85 -9.16
C SER A 52 4.52 -5.49 -9.81
N GLY A 53 5.75 -5.22 -10.23
CA GLY A 53 6.11 -3.99 -10.93
C GLY A 53 7.60 -3.68 -10.80
N GLU A 54 7.96 -2.41 -11.01
CA GLU A 54 9.33 -1.94 -11.02
C GLU A 54 9.68 -1.14 -9.76
N LEU A 55 10.84 -1.42 -9.17
CA LEU A 55 11.45 -0.58 -8.13
C LEU A 55 12.43 0.40 -8.77
N LYS A 56 12.09 1.69 -8.78
CA LYS A 56 12.92 2.76 -9.36
C LYS A 56 12.93 3.99 -8.47
N ASP A 57 14.10 4.58 -8.24
CA ASP A 57 14.27 5.80 -7.43
C ASP A 57 13.61 5.69 -6.04
N ASN A 58 13.72 4.53 -5.38
CA ASN A 58 13.08 4.20 -4.10
C ASN A 58 11.55 4.32 -4.12
N LYS A 59 10.92 4.10 -5.27
CA LYS A 59 9.48 4.05 -5.47
C LYS A 59 9.10 2.77 -6.18
N VAL A 60 7.98 2.20 -5.80
CA VAL A 60 7.42 1.04 -6.49
C VAL A 60 6.39 1.54 -7.50
N TYR A 61 6.62 1.26 -8.77
CA TYR A 61 5.70 1.48 -9.87
C TYR A 61 5.04 0.14 -10.16
N TYR A 62 3.81 -0.04 -9.70
CA TYR A 62 3.16 -1.35 -9.78
C TYR A 62 2.38 -1.52 -11.10
N ASP A 63 2.41 -2.74 -11.63
CA ASP A 63 1.55 -3.19 -12.74
C ASP A 63 0.37 -4.03 -12.21
N TYR A 64 0.59 -4.72 -11.08
CA TYR A 64 -0.40 -5.56 -10.41
C TYR A 64 -0.36 -5.32 -8.91
N PHE A 65 -1.55 -5.20 -8.32
CA PHE A 65 -1.73 -5.06 -6.88
C PHE A 65 -3.03 -5.75 -6.48
N ASN A 66 -2.91 -6.80 -5.67
CA ASN A 66 -4.04 -7.59 -5.21
C ASN A 66 -3.96 -7.79 -3.70
N LEU A 67 -4.93 -7.24 -2.98
CA LEU A 67 -5.05 -7.40 -1.53
C LEU A 67 -5.47 -8.84 -1.22
N ILE A 68 -4.86 -9.42 -0.20
CA ILE A 68 -5.28 -10.74 0.30
C ILE A 68 -6.51 -10.51 1.20
N GLU A 69 -7.69 -10.89 0.70
CA GLU A 69 -8.95 -10.85 1.45
C GLU A 69 -8.95 -11.95 2.52
N SER A 70 -8.46 -11.60 3.72
CA SER A 70 -8.31 -12.47 4.91
C SER A 70 -7.24 -13.56 4.80
N PRO A 71 -6.64 -14.00 5.93
CA PRO A 71 -5.77 -15.17 5.90
C PRO A 71 -6.59 -16.34 5.37
N ILE A 72 -6.02 -17.10 4.44
CA ILE A 72 -6.55 -18.38 3.99
C ILE A 72 -6.89 -19.16 5.27
N SER A 73 -8.18 -19.28 5.58
CA SER A 73 -8.65 -20.08 6.71
C SER A 73 -8.19 -21.50 6.41
N LYS A 74 -7.23 -21.98 7.19
CA LYS A 74 -6.89 -23.39 7.23
C LYS A 74 -7.92 -24.12 8.07
#